data_AF-D6ALH9-F1
#
_entry.id   AF-D6ALH9-F1
#
_cell.length_a   1.000
_cell.length_b   1.000
_cell.length_c   1.000
_cell.angle_alpha   90.00
_cell.angle_beta   90.00
_cell.angle_gamma   90.00
#
_symmetry.space_group_name_H-M   'P 1'
#
loop_
_entity.id
_entity.type
_entity.pdbx_description
1 polymer ?
#
loop_
_entity_poly.entity_id
_entity_poly.type
_entity_poly.pdbx_seq_one_letter_code
_entity_poly.pdbx_strand_id
1 'polypeptide(L)'
;MTGHLGAGPERTLLSDAAVVTGPAMTHRVWRTPTHALVLGPAADNGPYGYLTHLQLSLTPLSCAPGLPPAADEKALEAWITAHIDW
;
A
#
# COMPACT_ATOMS: atom_id res chain seq x y z
N MET A 1 -16.12 5.88 8.77
CA MET A 1 -15.47 4.88 7.88
C MET A 1 -16.29 4.54 6.64
N THR A 2 -17.63 4.57 6.69
CA THR A 2 -18.50 4.18 5.55
C THR A 2 -18.46 5.11 4.35
N GLY A 3 -18.03 6.37 4.50
CA GLY A 3 -17.96 7.36 3.41
C GLY A 3 -16.97 7.04 2.27
N HIS A 4 -16.09 6.05 2.44
CA HIS A 4 -15.16 5.60 1.40
C HIS A 4 -15.53 4.24 0.79
N LEU A 5 -16.61 3.61 1.27
CA LEU A 5 -17.08 2.33 0.71
C LEU A 5 -17.60 2.58 -0.71
N GLY A 6 -16.95 1.97 -1.71
CA GLY A 6 -17.25 2.15 -3.13
C GLY A 6 -16.54 3.31 -3.81
N ALA A 7 -15.75 4.11 -3.08
CA ALA A 7 -14.91 5.15 -3.69
C ALA A 7 -13.66 4.55 -4.35
N GLY A 8 -13.26 5.10 -5.50
CA GLY A 8 -11.98 4.76 -6.12
C GLY A 8 -10.79 5.16 -5.24
N PRO A 9 -9.60 4.58 -5.48
CA PRO A 9 -8.40 4.91 -4.72
C PRO A 9 -7.99 6.38 -4.92
N GLU A 10 -7.47 7.00 -3.85
CA GLU A 10 -6.89 8.34 -3.89
C GLU A 10 -5.56 8.34 -4.66
N ARG A 11 -4.80 7.24 -4.56
CA ARG A 11 -3.56 7.02 -5.32
C ARG A 11 -3.45 5.57 -5.79
N THR A 12 -2.80 5.41 -6.93
CA THR A 12 -2.40 4.11 -7.49
C THR A 12 -0.94 4.16 -7.88
N LEU A 13 -0.21 3.09 -7.60
CA LEU A 13 1.21 2.97 -7.96
C LEU A 13 1.49 1.52 -8.41
N LEU A 14 2.15 1.34 -9.55
CA LEU A 14 2.68 0.05 -9.96
C LEU A 14 4.10 -0.08 -9.40
N SER A 15 4.32 -0.99 -8.45
CA SER A 15 5.63 -1.16 -7.80
C SER A 15 5.82 -2.61 -7.34
N ASP A 16 7.07 -3.04 -7.27
CA ASP A 16 7.52 -4.34 -6.74
C ASP A 16 8.07 -4.24 -5.31
N ALA A 17 8.03 -3.05 -4.68
CA ALA A 17 8.63 -2.79 -3.37
C ALA A 17 8.19 -3.72 -2.23
N ALA A 18 6.95 -4.20 -2.28
CA ALA A 18 6.38 -5.10 -1.28
C ALA A 18 6.31 -6.57 -1.74
N VAL A 19 6.93 -6.90 -2.89
CA VAL A 19 7.00 -8.24 -3.47
C VAL A 19 8.40 -8.81 -3.23
N VAL A 20 8.50 -10.05 -2.75
CA VAL A 20 9.79 -10.75 -2.63
C VAL A 20 10.21 -11.37 -3.95
N THR A 21 9.27 -12.07 -4.61
CA THR A 21 9.46 -12.60 -5.98
C THR A 21 8.20 -12.39 -6.80
N GLY A 22 8.34 -11.96 -8.06
CA GLY A 22 7.21 -11.71 -8.96
C GLY A 22 7.28 -10.33 -9.64
N PRO A 23 6.31 -10.02 -10.53
CA PRO A 23 6.26 -8.73 -11.20
C PRO A 23 5.77 -7.62 -10.25
N ALA A 24 6.07 -6.37 -10.60
CA ALA A 24 5.45 -5.21 -9.98
C ALA A 24 3.92 -5.30 -10.03
N MET A 25 3.25 -4.85 -8.97
CA MET A 25 1.80 -4.88 -8.84
C MET A 25 1.22 -3.54 -8.43
N THR A 26 -0.06 -3.35 -8.77
CA THR A 26 -0.76 -2.11 -8.45
C THR A 26 -1.12 -2.05 -6.96
N HIS A 27 -0.48 -1.12 -6.27
CA HIS A 27 -0.92 -0.63 -4.97
C HIS A 27 -2.06 0.37 -5.14
N ARG A 28 -3.01 0.33 -4.21
CA ARG A 28 -4.15 1.24 -4.14
C ARG A 28 -4.24 1.82 -2.74
N VAL A 29 -4.27 3.14 -2.66
CA VAL A 29 -4.27 3.87 -1.39
C VAL A 29 -5.58 4.63 -1.24
N TRP A 30 -6.19 4.50 -0.07
CA TRP A 30 -7.24 5.39 0.41
C TRP A 30 -6.80 5.97 1.74
N ARG A 31 -7.30 7.17 2.05
CA ARG A 31 -7.16 7.76 3.38
C ARG A 31 -8.53 8.11 3.93
N THR A 32 -8.72 7.75 5.19
CA THR A 32 -9.71 8.37 6.06
C THR A 32 -9.03 9.52 6.82
N PRO A 33 -9.76 10.33 7.60
CA PRO A 33 -9.13 11.37 8.40
C PRO A 33 -8.06 10.87 9.39
N THR A 34 -8.09 9.59 9.77
CA THR A 34 -7.21 9.04 10.82
C THR A 34 -6.38 7.83 10.39
N HIS A 35 -6.76 7.15 9.30
CA HIS A 35 -6.11 5.91 8.84
C HIS A 35 -5.80 5.93 7.35
N ALA A 36 -4.68 5.33 7.00
CA ALA A 36 -4.36 4.83 5.68
C ALA A 36 -4.97 3.44 5.49
N LEU A 37 -5.57 3.22 4.32
CA LEU A 37 -5.95 1.90 3.83
C LEU A 37 -5.14 1.64 2.57
N VAL A 38 -4.32 0.59 2.57
CA VAL A 38 -3.45 0.23 1.46
C VAL A 38 -3.78 -1.20 1.03
N LEU A 39 -4.15 -1.36 -0.23
CA LEU A 39 -4.25 -2.67 -0.88
C LEU A 39 -3.04 -2.83 -1.81
N GLY A 40 -2.23 -3.85 -1.58
CA GLY A 40 -1.04 -4.09 -2.39
C GLY A 40 -0.57 -5.54 -2.29
N PRO A 41 0.49 -5.90 -3.04
CA PRO A 41 1.21 -7.14 -2.81
C PRO A 41 1.75 -7.19 -1.39
N ALA A 42 1.88 -8.41 -0.87
CA ALA A 42 2.56 -8.69 0.37
C ALA A 42 3.66 -9.74 0.16
N ALA A 43 4.77 -9.51 0.84
CA ALA A 43 5.88 -10.43 0.90
C ALA A 43 5.43 -11.75 1.56
N ASP A 44 5.54 -12.86 0.84
CA ASP A 44 5.48 -14.19 1.43
C ASP A 44 6.89 -14.80 1.46
N ASN A 45 7.43 -14.94 2.66
CA ASN A 45 8.72 -15.60 2.91
C ASN A 45 8.56 -17.10 3.22
N GLY A 46 7.35 -17.64 3.09
CA GLY A 46 7.04 -19.04 3.28
C GLY A 46 7.52 -19.94 2.14
N PRO A 47 7.29 -21.26 2.24
CA PRO A 47 7.72 -22.24 1.23
C PRO A 47 7.05 -22.04 -0.14
N TYR A 48 6.03 -21.20 -0.20
CA TYR A 48 5.28 -20.85 -1.41
C TYR A 48 5.47 -19.39 -1.83
N GLY A 49 6.61 -18.76 -1.50
CA GLY A 49 6.90 -17.36 -1.83
C GLY A 49 6.90 -16.98 -3.33
N TYR A 50 6.64 -17.95 -4.22
CA TYR A 50 6.31 -17.75 -5.63
C TYR A 50 4.83 -17.40 -5.87
N LEU A 51 3.96 -17.56 -4.86
CA LEU A 51 2.58 -17.13 -4.90
C LEU A 51 2.50 -15.64 -4.63
N THR A 52 1.62 -14.99 -5.38
CA THR A 52 1.35 -13.58 -5.20
C THR A 52 0.25 -13.39 -4.15
N HIS A 53 0.61 -12.85 -2.99
CA HIS A 53 -0.33 -12.51 -1.93
C HIS A 53 -0.73 -11.04 -2.04
N LEU A 54 -2.02 -10.75 -1.84
CA LEU A 54 -2.52 -9.39 -1.69
C LEU A 54 -2.91 -9.16 -0.24
N GLN A 55 -2.46 -8.04 0.32
CA GLN A 55 -2.79 -7.61 1.67
C GLN A 55 -3.58 -6.31 1.64
N LEU A 56 -4.58 -6.24 2.51
CA LEU A 56 -5.30 -5.02 2.83
C LEU A 56 -4.85 -4.54 4.22
N SER A 57 -4.01 -3.53 4.25
CA SER A 57 -3.48 -2.92 5.47
C SER A 57 -4.31 -1.70 5.87
N LEU A 58 -4.69 -1.63 7.14
CA LEU A 58 -5.35 -0.46 7.75
C LEU A 58 -4.50 0.04 8.90
N THR A 59 -3.80 1.16 8.70
CA THR A 59 -2.83 1.71 9.67
C THR A 59 -3.13 3.17 9.99
N PRO A 60 -2.87 3.64 11.22
CA PRO A 60 -3.03 5.05 11.57
C PRO A 60 -2.14 5.97 10.71
N LEU A 61 -2.64 7.13 10.30
CA LEU A 61 -1.85 8.12 9.53
C LEU A 61 -0.67 8.72 10.31
N SER A 62 -0.64 8.54 11.64
CA SER A 62 0.48 8.97 12.47
C SER A 62 1.72 8.06 12.35
N CYS A 63 1.62 6.92 11.65
CA CYS A 63 2.70 5.96 11.52
C CYS A 63 3.81 6.41 10.55
N ALA A 64 3.49 7.29 9.58
CA ALA A 64 4.48 7.86 8.68
C ALA A 64 4.16 9.32 8.32
N PRO A 65 5.05 10.01 7.57
CA PRO A 65 4.78 11.35 7.06
C PRO A 65 3.47 11.42 6.26
N GLY A 66 2.98 12.63 6.03
CA GLY A 66 1.81 12.85 5.18
C GLY A 66 2.02 12.31 3.76
N LEU A 67 0.91 12.11 3.04
CA LEU A 67 0.94 11.63 1.66
C LEU A 67 1.83 12.55 0.80
N PRO A 68 2.80 12.02 0.04
CA PRO A 68 3.73 12.82 -0.72
C PRO A 68 3.07 13.47 -1.96
N PRO A 69 3.76 14.44 -2.59
CA PRO A 69 3.32 15.04 -3.85
C PRO A 69 3.06 13.98 -4.93
N ALA A 70 2.04 14.20 -5.76
CA ALA A 70 1.59 13.21 -6.74
C ALA A 70 2.63 12.84 -7.82
N ALA A 71 3.65 13.68 -8.05
CA ALA A 71 4.69 13.44 -9.03
C ALA A 71 5.88 12.62 -8.48
N ASP A 72 5.89 12.30 -7.19
CA ASP A 72 6.98 11.60 -6.53
C ASP A 72 6.58 10.15 -6.20
N GLU A 73 6.69 9.29 -7.20
CA GLU A 73 6.35 7.87 -7.08
C GLU A 73 7.24 7.14 -6.07
N LYS A 74 8.52 7.52 -5.95
CA LYS A 74 9.44 6.91 -4.98
C LYS A 74 9.08 7.28 -3.56
N ALA A 75 8.71 8.54 -3.31
CA ALA A 75 8.21 8.92 -2.00
C ALA A 75 6.89 8.21 -1.68
N LEU A 76 6.00 8.02 -2.67
CA LEU A 76 4.75 7.28 -2.48
C LEU A 76 5.01 5.80 -2.16
N GLU A 77 5.98 5.17 -2.83
CA GLU A 77 6.42 3.81 -2.54
C GLU A 77 6.91 3.67 -1.11
N ALA A 78 7.83 4.54 -0.68
CA ALA A 78 8.34 4.54 0.70
C ALA A 78 7.22 4.79 1.73
N TRP A 79 6.25 5.65 1.39
CA TRP A 79 5.08 5.89 2.22
C TRP A 79 4.20 4.64 2.35
N ILE A 80 3.99 3.89 1.26
CA ILE A 80 3.23 2.64 1.26
C ILE A 80 3.95 1.61 2.14
N THR A 81 5.25 1.37 1.94
CA THR A 81 6.04 0.41 2.75
C THR A 81 5.91 0.71 4.25
N ALA A 82 6.02 1.98 4.65
CA ALA A 82 5.89 2.39 6.05
C ALA A 82 4.49 2.13 6.65
N HIS A 83 3.45 1.94 5.83
CA HIS A 83 2.08 1.69 6.26
C HIS A 83 1.63 0.22 6.12
N ILE A 84 2.48 -0.69 5.63
CA ILE A 84 2.16 -2.12 5.46
C ILE A 84 3.05 -3.07 6.29
N ASP A 85 4.26 -2.65 6.69
CA ASP A 85 5.27 -3.49 7.38
C ASP A 85 5.25 -3.38 8.91
N TRP A 86 4.07 -3.27 9.54
CA TRP A 86 3.92 -3.14 11.01
C TRP A 86 3.15 -4.29 11.64
#